data_AF-A0A973Q7I4-F1
#
_entry.id   AF-A0A973Q7I4-F1
#
_cell.length_a   1.000
_cell.length_b   1.000
_cell.length_c   1.000
_cell.angle_alpha   90.00
_cell.angle_beta   90.00
_cell.angle_gamma   90.00
#
_symmetry.space_group_name_H-M   'P 1'
#
loop_
_entity.id
_entity.type
_entity.pdbx_description
1 polymer ?
#
loop_
_entity_poly.entity_id
_entity_poly.type
_entity_poly.pdbx_seq_one_letter_code
_entity_poly.pdbx_strand_id
1 'polypeptide(L)'
;EYLAVLCPAAPRARLRLWCDGVAERLGIPHSALGERRSDAEDWARALDGRTAPPRVLAQITGAGPGRYTMRLWCDEGAGPRQLPPAADGTMTGTEAARALLAVLESLHRDGRGELRPMVEALVDRDGLNLPIDEWDGFGADDLVPGVLGAEYPLVVNCPDLLRRNERFLPDWRRRWRRLDTGGTLHFTDAAADRRTVYGTLMDEVDAVRVAVDVPPRLRDTVVQIALSVGVPVVLWDRGAGDASHAVAHMTSVTTRELPEGVRSYRAKTVHRPRDFPGRPVLAWADADRGTPRLHLSEPQETS
;
A
#
# COMPACT_ATOMS: atom_id res chain seq x y z
N GLU A 1 -30.28 4.92 -7.62
CA GLU A 1 -28.91 4.39 -7.79
C GLU A 1 -27.94 4.80 -6.68
N TYR A 2 -27.70 6.09 -6.44
CA TYR A 2 -26.81 6.59 -5.37
C TYR A 2 -27.17 6.15 -3.94
N LEU A 3 -28.46 5.99 -3.61
CA LEU A 3 -28.84 5.40 -2.32
C LEU A 3 -28.57 3.89 -2.30
N ALA A 4 -28.82 3.20 -3.42
CA ALA A 4 -28.69 1.74 -3.51
C ALA A 4 -27.24 1.29 -3.31
N VAL A 5 -26.28 2.05 -3.83
CA VAL A 5 -24.85 1.75 -3.68
C VAL A 5 -24.38 1.86 -2.22
N LEU A 6 -25.05 2.64 -1.37
CA LEU A 6 -24.73 2.70 0.08
C LEU A 6 -25.34 1.55 0.89
N CYS A 7 -26.26 0.78 0.31
CA CYS A 7 -26.96 -0.28 1.02
C CYS A 7 -26.24 -1.65 0.92
N PRO A 8 -26.42 -2.55 1.91
CA PRO A 8 -26.04 -3.95 1.81
C PRO A 8 -26.71 -4.67 0.63
N ALA A 9 -26.19 -5.84 0.24
CA ALA A 9 -26.55 -6.54 -1.00
C ALA A 9 -28.07 -6.76 -1.19
N ALA A 10 -28.78 -7.24 -0.17
CA ALA A 10 -30.22 -7.52 -0.29
C ALA A 10 -31.09 -6.25 -0.43
N PRO A 11 -30.95 -5.20 0.40
CA PRO A 11 -31.61 -3.92 0.16
C PRO A 11 -31.19 -3.23 -1.15
N ARG A 12 -29.92 -3.32 -1.54
CA ARG A 12 -29.40 -2.79 -2.82
C ARG A 12 -30.11 -3.41 -4.02
N ALA A 13 -30.27 -4.74 -4.03
CA ALA A 13 -30.97 -5.45 -5.11
C ALA A 13 -32.44 -5.01 -5.22
N ARG A 14 -33.14 -4.85 -4.09
CA ARG A 14 -34.52 -4.35 -4.08
C ARG A 14 -34.65 -2.94 -4.63
N LEU A 15 -33.73 -2.04 -4.26
CA LEU A 15 -33.69 -0.68 -4.77
C LEU A 15 -33.40 -0.64 -6.28
N ARG A 16 -32.50 -1.49 -6.78
CA ARG A 16 -32.20 -1.61 -8.22
C ARG A 16 -33.42 -2.10 -9.00
N LEU A 17 -34.09 -3.15 -8.53
CA LEU A 17 -35.33 -3.66 -9.14
C LEU A 17 -36.44 -2.60 -9.18
N TRP A 18 -36.59 -1.82 -8.11
CA TRP A 18 -37.53 -0.70 -8.09
C TRP A 18 -37.15 0.38 -9.12
N CYS A 19 -35.86 0.73 -9.22
CA CYS A 19 -35.37 1.68 -10.22
C CYS A 19 -35.59 1.17 -11.65
N ASP A 20 -35.38 -0.12 -11.92
CA ASP A 20 -35.67 -0.73 -13.23
C ASP A 20 -37.16 -0.55 -13.60
N GLY A 21 -38.07 -0.88 -12.69
CA GLY A 21 -39.53 -0.72 -12.91
C GLY A 21 -40.02 0.73 -12.98
N VAL A 22 -39.27 1.70 -12.43
CA VAL A 22 -39.53 3.13 -12.64
C VAL A 22 -39.04 3.57 -14.02
N ALA A 23 -37.84 3.16 -14.41
CA ALA A 23 -37.25 3.51 -15.70
C ALA A 23 -38.10 3.00 -16.87
N GLU A 24 -38.59 1.75 -16.78
CA GLU A 24 -39.49 1.16 -17.79
C GLU A 24 -40.78 1.98 -17.95
N ARG A 25 -41.45 2.34 -16.84
CA ARG A 25 -42.69 3.14 -16.87
C ARG A 25 -42.49 4.55 -17.43
N LEU A 26 -41.30 5.12 -17.26
CA LEU A 26 -40.96 6.45 -17.76
C LEU A 26 -40.34 6.42 -19.16
N GLY A 27 -40.18 5.24 -19.78
CA GLY A 27 -39.55 5.10 -21.08
C GLY A 27 -38.07 5.46 -21.10
N ILE A 28 -37.38 5.38 -19.96
CA ILE A 28 -35.95 5.67 -19.84
C ILE A 28 -35.17 4.47 -20.38
N PRO A 29 -34.24 4.65 -21.34
CA PRO A 29 -33.43 3.55 -21.86
C PRO A 29 -32.57 2.89 -20.78
N HIS A 30 -32.44 1.56 -20.87
CA HIS A 30 -31.61 0.77 -19.96
C HIS A 30 -30.14 1.22 -19.95
N SER A 31 -29.61 1.70 -21.08
CA SER A 31 -28.25 2.25 -21.17
C SER A 31 -28.07 3.48 -20.28
N ALA A 32 -29.03 4.40 -20.26
CA ALA A 32 -29.00 5.60 -19.41
C ALA A 32 -29.07 5.24 -17.91
N LEU A 33 -29.85 4.21 -17.55
CA LEU A 33 -29.86 3.69 -16.17
C LEU A 33 -28.53 3.00 -15.82
N GLY A 34 -27.91 2.30 -16.78
CA GLY A 34 -26.58 1.70 -16.66
C GLY A 34 -25.48 2.75 -16.40
N GLU A 35 -25.49 3.86 -17.12
CA GLU A 35 -24.59 5.00 -16.87
C GLU A 35 -24.77 5.54 -15.46
N ARG A 36 -26.02 5.73 -14.99
CA ARG A 36 -26.27 6.21 -13.62
C ARG A 36 -25.87 5.24 -12.52
N ARG A 37 -25.86 3.94 -12.82
CA ARG A 37 -25.31 2.92 -11.91
C ARG A 37 -23.79 3.02 -11.84
N SER A 38 -23.13 3.18 -12.99
CA SER A 38 -21.69 3.44 -13.03
C SER A 38 -21.34 4.71 -12.25
N ASP A 39 -22.02 5.82 -12.52
CA ASP A 39 -21.79 7.09 -11.81
C ASP A 39 -21.99 6.97 -10.30
N ALA A 40 -23.00 6.21 -9.86
CA ALA A 40 -23.26 5.95 -8.45
C ALA A 40 -22.16 5.08 -7.81
N GLU A 41 -21.65 4.09 -8.54
CA GLU A 41 -20.53 3.26 -8.10
C GLU A 41 -19.21 4.05 -8.05
N ASP A 42 -18.94 4.91 -9.04
CA ASP A 42 -17.82 5.87 -9.04
C ASP A 42 -17.93 6.84 -7.85
N TRP A 43 -19.13 7.35 -7.59
CA TRP A 43 -19.38 8.26 -6.46
C TRP A 43 -19.23 7.57 -5.10
N ALA A 44 -19.74 6.35 -4.94
CA ALA A 44 -19.56 5.61 -3.70
C ALA A 44 -18.08 5.30 -3.45
N ARG A 45 -17.33 4.91 -4.49
CA ARG A 45 -15.87 4.77 -4.42
C ARG A 45 -15.18 6.07 -4.00
N ALA A 46 -15.63 7.21 -4.52
CA ALA A 46 -15.12 8.51 -4.09
C ALA A 46 -15.51 8.85 -2.64
N LEU A 47 -16.67 8.38 -2.15
CA LEU A 47 -17.13 8.55 -0.77
C LEU A 47 -16.33 7.67 0.21
N ASP A 48 -16.07 6.41 -0.14
CA ASP A 48 -15.18 5.50 0.60
C ASP A 48 -13.72 6.00 0.54
N GLY A 49 -13.33 6.62 -0.57
CA GLY A 49 -12.07 7.36 -0.70
C GLY A 49 -11.92 8.48 0.34
N ARG A 50 -13.02 9.08 0.80
CA ARG A 50 -13.06 10.10 1.87
C ARG A 50 -13.07 9.52 3.29
N THR A 51 -13.30 8.22 3.47
CA THR A 51 -13.22 7.56 4.79
C THR A 51 -11.84 6.97 5.08
N ALA A 52 -11.09 6.59 4.04
CA ALA A 52 -9.70 6.18 4.19
C ALA A 52 -8.77 7.41 4.36
N PRO A 53 -7.71 7.31 5.19
CA PRO A 53 -6.89 8.45 5.57
C PRO A 53 -6.24 9.13 4.35
N PRO A 54 -5.94 10.44 4.45
CA PRO A 54 -5.13 11.11 3.45
C PRO A 54 -3.78 10.39 3.33
N ARG A 55 -3.20 10.40 2.13
CA ARG A 55 -1.89 9.78 1.91
C ARG A 55 -0.94 10.69 1.17
N VAL A 56 0.34 10.53 1.48
CA VAL A 56 1.46 11.10 0.74
C VAL A 56 2.07 9.98 -0.09
N LEU A 57 2.04 10.12 -1.41
CA LEU A 57 2.74 9.20 -2.29
C LEU A 57 4.14 9.76 -2.55
N ALA A 58 5.15 8.94 -2.31
CA ALA A 58 6.55 9.31 -2.48
C ALA A 58 7.21 8.38 -3.48
N GLN A 59 7.44 8.85 -4.70
CA GLN A 59 8.28 8.12 -5.65
C GLN A 59 9.73 8.27 -5.22
N ILE A 60 10.37 7.17 -4.87
CA ILE A 60 11.74 7.15 -4.34
C ILE A 60 12.59 6.23 -5.22
N THR A 61 13.71 6.74 -5.69
CA THR A 61 14.69 5.97 -6.46
C THR A 61 16.08 6.16 -5.88
N GLY A 62 16.83 5.07 -5.72
CA GLY A 62 18.22 5.11 -5.28
C GLY A 62 19.11 5.81 -6.31
N ALA A 63 19.93 6.75 -5.87
CA ALA A 63 20.86 7.51 -6.71
C ALA A 63 22.34 7.30 -6.30
N GLY A 64 22.59 6.27 -5.48
CA GLY A 64 23.90 5.95 -4.90
C GLY A 64 23.77 5.58 -3.42
N PRO A 65 24.89 5.20 -2.77
CA PRO A 65 24.88 4.84 -1.35
C PRO A 65 24.33 5.97 -0.47
N GLY A 66 23.18 5.72 0.18
CA GLY A 66 22.52 6.71 1.04
C GLY A 66 22.06 7.99 0.32
N ARG A 67 21.86 7.92 -0.99
CA ARG A 67 21.39 9.03 -1.83
C ARG A 67 20.15 8.61 -2.61
N TYR A 68 19.17 9.49 -2.69
CA TYR A 68 17.86 9.22 -3.27
C TYR A 68 17.40 10.40 -4.13
N THR A 69 16.57 10.12 -5.12
CA THR A 69 15.71 11.14 -5.74
C THR A 69 14.29 10.91 -5.28
N MET A 70 13.53 11.99 -5.08
CA MET A 70 12.17 11.91 -4.54
C MET A 70 11.22 12.85 -5.28
N ARG A 71 10.01 12.35 -5.59
CA ARG A 71 8.87 13.15 -6.04
C ARG A 71 7.67 12.85 -5.16
N LEU A 72 6.89 13.89 -4.85
CA LEU A 72 5.80 13.82 -3.87
C LEU A 72 4.44 14.17 -4.50
N TRP A 73 3.41 13.47 -4.04
CA TRP A 73 2.01 13.76 -4.29
C TRP A 73 1.22 13.67 -2.99
N CYS A 74 0.18 14.49 -2.85
CA CYS A 74 -0.83 14.35 -1.81
C CYS A 74 -2.14 13.83 -2.40
N ASP A 75 -2.78 12.90 -1.71
CA ASP A 75 -4.12 12.43 -2.03
C ASP A 75 -5.01 12.48 -0.79
N GLU A 76 -5.93 13.44 -0.80
CA GLU A 76 -6.91 13.72 0.26
C GLU A 76 -8.28 13.11 -0.07
N GLY A 77 -8.34 12.15 -1.01
CA GLY A 77 -9.57 11.48 -1.46
C GLY A 77 -10.13 11.98 -2.78
N ALA A 78 -9.50 12.97 -3.42
CA ALA A 78 -9.83 13.45 -4.76
C ALA A 78 -8.84 12.93 -5.84
N GLY A 79 -7.89 12.08 -5.44
CA GLY A 79 -6.80 11.61 -6.28
C GLY A 79 -5.48 12.36 -6.05
N PRO A 80 -4.37 11.84 -6.60
CA PRO A 80 -3.03 12.35 -6.32
C PRO A 80 -2.76 13.69 -7.01
N ARG A 81 -2.48 14.72 -6.21
CA ARG A 81 -2.02 16.05 -6.64
C ARG A 81 -0.52 16.17 -6.41
N GLN A 82 0.23 16.46 -7.47
CA GLN A 82 1.68 16.59 -7.39
C GLN A 82 2.07 17.83 -6.57
N LEU A 83 3.07 17.67 -5.70
CA LEU A 83 3.69 18.76 -4.95
C LEU A 83 4.89 19.32 -5.71
N PRO A 84 5.26 20.59 -5.46
CA PRO A 84 6.54 21.12 -5.91
C PRO A 84 7.70 20.24 -5.43
N PRO A 85 8.79 20.13 -6.21
CA PRO A 85 9.96 19.38 -5.79
C PRO A 85 10.52 19.98 -4.48
N ALA A 86 10.87 19.11 -3.53
CA ALA A 86 11.44 19.52 -2.26
C ALA A 86 12.89 20.04 -2.40
N ALA A 87 13.62 19.50 -3.38
CA ALA A 87 14.98 19.93 -3.73
C ALA A 87 15.28 19.54 -5.18
N ASP A 88 16.19 20.29 -5.82
CA ASP A 88 16.76 19.92 -7.11
C ASP A 88 17.89 18.88 -6.90
N GLY A 89 17.72 17.67 -7.44
CA GLY A 89 18.77 16.64 -7.44
C GLY A 89 18.60 15.55 -6.37
N THR A 90 19.74 14.99 -5.92
CA THR A 90 19.79 13.87 -4.97
C THR A 90 19.81 14.35 -3.53
N MET A 91 19.13 13.63 -2.65
CA MET A 91 19.01 13.91 -1.21
C MET A 91 19.42 12.70 -0.36
N THR A 92 19.81 12.97 0.88
CA THR A 92 20.00 11.98 1.95
C THR A 92 18.66 11.44 2.45
N GLY A 93 18.67 10.34 3.20
CA GLY A 93 17.47 9.84 3.89
C GLY A 93 16.90 10.86 4.88
N THR A 94 17.77 11.59 5.58
CA THR A 94 17.37 12.65 6.53
C THR A 94 16.70 13.83 5.83
N GLU A 95 17.25 14.31 4.72
CA GLU A 95 16.61 15.38 3.92
C GLU A 95 15.26 14.93 3.35
N ALA A 96 15.18 13.68 2.87
CA ALA A 96 13.93 13.09 2.38
C ALA A 96 12.88 12.95 3.50
N ALA A 97 13.28 12.51 4.69
CA ALA A 97 12.40 12.43 5.85
C ALA A 97 11.88 13.80 6.28
N ARG A 98 12.74 14.83 6.35
CA ARG A 98 12.29 16.21 6.65
C ARG A 98 11.25 16.71 5.66
N ALA A 99 11.49 16.49 4.36
CA ALA A 99 10.54 16.88 3.33
C ALA A 99 9.19 16.15 3.47
N LEU A 100 9.21 14.85 3.78
CA LEU A 100 7.99 14.06 4.01
C LEU A 100 7.25 14.49 5.27
N LEU A 101 7.96 14.64 6.39
CA LEU A 101 7.37 15.05 7.67
C LEU A 101 6.72 16.42 7.56
N ALA A 102 7.34 17.39 6.89
CA ALA A 102 6.75 18.71 6.66
C ALA A 102 5.39 18.63 5.92
N VAL A 103 5.27 17.75 4.93
CA VAL A 103 4.01 17.52 4.20
C VAL A 103 2.99 16.81 5.09
N LEU A 104 3.40 15.76 5.81
CA LEU A 104 2.55 14.98 6.70
C LEU A 104 1.99 15.82 7.86
N GLU A 105 2.81 16.69 8.44
CA GLU A 105 2.39 17.63 9.48
C GLU A 105 1.36 18.63 8.97
N SER A 106 1.54 19.16 7.75
CA SER A 106 0.53 20.02 7.12
C SER A 106 -0.80 19.28 6.96
N LEU A 107 -0.76 18.07 6.38
CA LEU A 107 -1.97 17.25 6.19
C LEU A 107 -2.64 16.89 7.52
N HIS A 108 -1.86 16.61 8.56
CA HIS A 108 -2.40 16.29 9.87
C HIS A 108 -3.06 17.51 10.52
N ARG A 109 -2.48 18.71 10.36
CA ARG A 109 -3.03 19.97 10.88
C ARG A 109 -4.30 20.40 10.15
N ASP A 110 -4.33 20.23 8.84
CA ASP A 110 -5.46 20.63 7.97
C ASP A 110 -6.59 19.58 7.99
N GLY A 111 -6.27 18.36 8.41
CA GLY A 111 -7.20 17.24 8.52
C GLY A 111 -8.27 17.47 9.60
N ARG A 112 -9.54 17.17 9.25
CA ARG A 112 -10.68 17.18 10.19
C ARG A 112 -10.91 15.83 10.90
N GLY A 113 -9.99 14.88 10.76
CA GLY A 113 -10.15 13.50 11.23
C GLY A 113 -9.05 13.05 12.19
N GLU A 114 -9.34 12.02 12.99
CA GLU A 114 -8.43 11.47 14.00
C GLU A 114 -7.32 10.57 13.40
N LEU A 115 -7.46 10.15 12.14
CA LEU A 115 -6.55 9.21 11.49
C LEU A 115 -5.29 9.90 10.97
N ARG A 116 -4.12 9.27 11.20
CA ARG A 116 -2.85 9.77 10.70
C ARG A 116 -2.76 9.61 9.17
N PRO A 117 -2.14 10.58 8.46
CA PRO A 117 -1.86 10.39 7.05
C PRO A 117 -0.90 9.21 6.85
N MET A 118 -1.10 8.47 5.77
CA MET A 118 -0.25 7.32 5.39
C MET A 118 0.79 7.74 4.36
N VAL A 119 2.01 7.22 4.48
CA VAL A 119 3.05 7.32 3.46
C VAL A 119 3.00 6.07 2.58
N GLU A 120 2.84 6.26 1.28
CA GLU A 120 2.96 5.21 0.27
C GLU A 120 4.24 5.45 -0.55
N ALA A 121 5.29 4.69 -0.23
CA ALA A 121 6.56 4.76 -0.94
C ALA A 121 6.49 3.97 -2.26
N LEU A 122 6.46 4.68 -3.38
CA LEU A 122 6.46 4.11 -4.72
C LEU A 122 7.91 3.86 -5.15
N VAL A 123 8.29 2.58 -5.23
CA VAL A 123 9.66 2.14 -5.51
C VAL A 123 9.70 1.22 -6.72
N ASP A 124 10.87 1.11 -7.34
CA ASP A 124 11.15 0.03 -8.27
C ASP A 124 11.38 -1.30 -7.53
N ARG A 125 11.67 -2.37 -8.29
CA ARG A 125 11.89 -3.71 -7.74
C ARG A 125 13.05 -3.75 -6.74
N ASP A 126 14.12 -3.02 -7.02
CA ASP A 126 15.35 -3.06 -6.23
C ASP A 126 15.21 -2.15 -4.99
N GLY A 127 14.26 -1.22 -5.03
CA GLY A 127 13.91 -0.31 -3.95
C GLY A 127 12.99 -0.89 -2.86
N LEU A 128 12.46 -2.11 -3.02
CA LEU A 128 11.55 -2.75 -2.04
C LEU A 128 12.12 -2.84 -0.62
N ASN A 129 13.45 -2.94 -0.49
CA ASN A 129 14.13 -3.09 0.80
C ASN A 129 14.78 -1.79 1.32
N LEU A 130 14.54 -0.64 0.67
CA LEU A 130 15.08 0.63 1.14
C LEU A 130 14.61 0.95 2.57
N PRO A 131 15.50 1.46 3.45
CA PRO A 131 15.18 1.74 4.85
C PRO A 131 14.37 3.03 5.05
N ILE A 132 13.37 3.27 4.20
CA ILE A 132 12.57 4.51 4.19
C ILE A 132 11.86 4.70 5.54
N ASP A 133 11.40 3.60 6.14
CA ASP A 133 10.76 3.61 7.44
C ASP A 133 11.67 3.98 8.61
N GLU A 134 12.99 3.86 8.43
CA GLU A 134 14.00 4.19 9.43
C GLU A 134 14.59 5.59 9.24
N TRP A 135 14.23 6.30 8.18
CA TRP A 135 14.75 7.64 7.98
C TRP A 135 14.29 8.58 9.10
N ASP A 136 15.27 9.31 9.64
CA ASP A 136 15.06 10.30 10.69
C ASP A 136 15.12 11.71 10.12
N GLY A 137 14.12 12.53 10.41
CA GLY A 137 14.15 13.96 10.08
C GLY A 137 14.98 14.78 11.08
N PHE A 138 15.47 14.15 12.15
CA PHE A 138 16.03 14.80 13.32
C PHE A 138 17.28 15.64 12.98
N GLY A 139 17.21 16.94 13.22
CA GLY A 139 18.34 17.85 13.22
C GLY A 139 19.05 17.88 14.57
N ALA A 140 20.27 18.44 14.59
CA ALA A 140 21.06 18.57 15.81
C ALA A 140 20.39 19.44 16.89
N ASP A 141 19.49 20.34 16.48
CA ASP A 141 18.79 21.28 17.37
C ASP A 141 17.35 20.85 17.72
N ASP A 142 16.87 19.73 17.18
CA ASP A 142 15.51 19.26 17.42
C ASP A 142 15.39 18.58 18.80
N LEU A 143 14.25 18.71 19.45
CA LEU A 143 13.99 18.06 20.76
C LEU A 143 13.25 16.73 20.61
N VAL A 144 12.53 16.52 19.51
CA VAL A 144 11.69 15.34 19.29
C VAL A 144 12.25 14.55 18.11
N PRO A 145 12.60 13.26 18.29
CA PRO A 145 13.04 12.40 17.19
C PRO A 145 11.97 12.28 16.11
N GLY A 146 12.36 12.52 14.86
CA GLY A 146 11.50 12.50 13.67
C GLY A 146 11.54 11.19 12.88
N VAL A 147 11.27 10.02 13.49
CA VAL A 147 11.44 8.71 12.80
C VAL A 147 10.18 8.38 12.00
N LEU A 148 10.31 8.44 10.66
CA LEU A 148 9.17 8.45 9.75
C LEU A 148 8.20 7.26 9.95
N GLY A 149 8.72 6.03 9.93
CA GLY A 149 7.91 4.82 10.04
C GLY A 149 7.39 4.53 11.45
N ALA A 150 7.88 5.23 12.47
CA ALA A 150 7.38 5.14 13.85
C ALA A 150 6.27 6.17 14.12
N GLU A 151 6.27 7.30 13.40
CA GLU A 151 5.28 8.36 13.58
C GLU A 151 4.05 8.22 12.69
N TYR A 152 4.25 7.74 11.46
CA TYR A 152 3.21 7.63 10.44
C TYR A 152 3.16 6.23 9.83
N PRO A 153 1.96 5.69 9.53
CA PRO A 153 1.82 4.48 8.75
C PRO A 153 2.59 4.61 7.44
N LEU A 154 3.53 3.69 7.19
CA LEU A 154 4.36 3.69 5.98
C LEU A 154 4.33 2.31 5.34
N VAL A 155 3.88 2.31 4.09
CA VAL A 155 3.82 1.14 3.21
C VAL A 155 4.67 1.36 1.98
N VAL A 156 5.15 0.26 1.38
CA VAL A 156 5.82 0.29 0.08
C VAL A 156 4.86 -0.21 -1.00
N ASN A 157 5.00 0.30 -2.21
CA ASN A 157 4.28 -0.18 -3.37
C ASN A 157 5.25 -0.21 -4.55
N CYS A 158 5.22 -1.30 -5.31
CA CYS A 158 6.03 -1.46 -6.52
C CYS A 158 5.09 -1.70 -7.72
N PRO A 159 4.52 -0.63 -8.30
CA PRO A 159 3.55 -0.75 -9.39
C PRO A 159 4.10 -1.48 -10.61
N ASP A 160 5.42 -1.40 -10.86
CA ASP A 160 6.07 -2.02 -12.01
C ASP A 160 5.92 -3.54 -12.06
N LEU A 161 5.95 -4.21 -10.91
CA LEU A 161 5.82 -5.67 -10.86
C LEU A 161 4.45 -6.11 -11.37
N LEU A 162 3.39 -5.42 -10.96
CA LEU A 162 2.03 -5.70 -11.42
C LEU A 162 1.80 -5.22 -12.86
N ARG A 163 2.33 -4.03 -13.23
CA ARG A 163 2.26 -3.50 -14.61
C ARG A 163 2.93 -4.43 -15.63
N ARG A 164 4.05 -5.07 -15.28
CA ARG A 164 4.71 -6.06 -16.17
C ARG A 164 3.93 -7.37 -16.29
N ASN A 165 2.94 -7.59 -15.43
CA ASN A 165 2.15 -8.81 -15.36
C ASN A 165 0.64 -8.50 -15.38
N GLU A 166 0.19 -7.66 -16.32
CA GLU A 166 -1.18 -7.14 -16.39
C GLU A 166 -2.27 -8.23 -16.40
N ARG A 167 -1.94 -9.46 -16.80
CA ARG A 167 -2.83 -10.62 -16.73
C ARG A 167 -3.40 -10.88 -15.34
N PHE A 168 -2.72 -10.43 -14.27
CA PHE A 168 -3.17 -10.60 -12.89
C PHE A 168 -3.93 -9.38 -12.33
N LEU A 169 -4.16 -8.32 -13.11
CA LEU A 169 -4.97 -7.18 -12.67
C LEU A 169 -6.40 -7.57 -12.22
N PRO A 170 -7.10 -8.52 -12.89
CA PRO A 170 -8.41 -8.99 -12.41
C PRO A 170 -8.31 -9.71 -11.06
N ASP A 171 -7.28 -10.52 -10.86
CA ASP A 171 -7.03 -11.26 -9.60
C ASP A 171 -6.70 -10.30 -8.46
N TRP A 172 -5.84 -9.32 -8.71
CA TRP A 172 -5.52 -8.26 -7.77
C TRP A 172 -6.76 -7.51 -7.29
N ARG A 173 -7.61 -7.03 -8.23
CA ARG A 173 -8.87 -6.36 -7.89
C ARG A 173 -9.84 -7.28 -7.14
N ARG A 174 -9.89 -8.57 -7.48
CA ARG A 174 -10.72 -9.56 -6.76
C ARG A 174 -10.24 -9.74 -5.33
N ARG A 175 -8.93 -9.95 -5.14
CA ARG A 175 -8.28 -10.11 -3.83
C ARG A 175 -8.47 -8.87 -2.97
N TRP A 176 -8.29 -7.68 -3.53
CA TRP A 176 -8.53 -6.42 -2.83
C TRP A 176 -9.95 -6.30 -2.27
N ARG A 177 -10.98 -6.66 -3.05
CA ARG A 177 -12.38 -6.68 -2.57
C ARG A 177 -12.65 -7.70 -1.45
N ARG A 178 -11.73 -8.65 -1.25
CA ARG A 178 -11.80 -9.69 -0.21
C ARG A 178 -10.82 -9.43 0.94
N LEU A 179 -10.28 -8.22 1.09
CA LEU A 179 -9.25 -7.93 2.08
C LEU A 179 -9.61 -8.35 3.52
N ASP A 180 -10.91 -8.30 3.87
CA ASP A 180 -11.42 -8.66 5.19
C ASP A 180 -11.68 -10.17 5.36
N THR A 181 -11.82 -10.91 4.27
CA THR A 181 -12.28 -12.32 4.29
C THR A 181 -11.34 -13.29 3.59
N GLY A 182 -10.34 -12.78 2.88
CA GLY A 182 -9.38 -13.56 2.12
C GLY A 182 -8.33 -14.25 3.00
N GLY A 183 -7.72 -15.29 2.43
CA GLY A 183 -6.72 -16.08 3.13
C GLY A 183 -5.41 -15.34 3.35
N THR A 184 -4.64 -15.82 4.33
CA THR A 184 -3.24 -15.44 4.55
C THR A 184 -2.36 -16.65 4.25
N LEU A 185 -1.37 -16.47 3.39
CA LEU A 185 -0.30 -17.46 3.17
C LEU A 185 0.93 -17.06 3.97
N HIS A 186 1.61 -18.05 4.54
CA HIS A 186 2.85 -17.85 5.26
C HIS A 186 3.94 -18.72 4.64
N PHE A 187 4.93 -18.09 4.02
CA PHE A 187 6.11 -18.77 3.51
C PHE A 187 7.18 -18.82 4.60
N THR A 188 7.47 -20.03 5.07
CA THR A 188 8.54 -20.32 6.05
C THR A 188 9.57 -21.31 5.52
N ASP A 189 9.29 -21.96 4.38
CA ASP A 189 10.19 -22.97 3.80
C ASP A 189 11.39 -22.31 3.11
N ALA A 190 12.56 -22.45 3.73
CA ALA A 190 13.83 -21.95 3.22
C ALA A 190 14.32 -22.68 1.96
N ALA A 191 13.75 -23.85 1.63
CA ALA A 191 14.10 -24.63 0.45
C ALA A 191 13.16 -24.39 -0.75
N ALA A 192 12.11 -23.57 -0.58
CA ALA A 192 11.16 -23.31 -1.65
C ALA A 192 11.84 -22.63 -2.84
N ASP A 193 11.64 -23.19 -4.03
CA ASP A 193 12.09 -22.57 -5.28
C ASP A 193 11.03 -21.63 -5.87
N ARG A 194 11.39 -20.90 -6.93
CA ARG A 194 10.48 -19.96 -7.62
C ARG A 194 9.20 -20.63 -8.09
N ARG A 195 9.27 -21.88 -8.56
CA ARG A 195 8.11 -22.61 -9.10
C ARG A 195 7.16 -23.03 -7.98
N THR A 196 7.71 -23.43 -6.84
CA THR A 196 6.97 -23.81 -5.65
C THR A 196 6.19 -22.60 -5.12
N VAL A 197 6.87 -21.46 -4.94
CA VAL A 197 6.22 -20.20 -4.51
C VAL A 197 5.09 -19.80 -5.44
N TYR A 198 5.36 -19.80 -6.75
CA TYR A 198 4.35 -19.49 -7.76
C TYR A 198 3.17 -20.48 -7.72
N GLY A 199 3.45 -21.78 -7.66
CA GLY A 199 2.45 -22.85 -7.60
C GLY A 199 1.54 -22.70 -6.38
N THR A 200 2.10 -22.46 -5.20
CA THR A 200 1.32 -22.22 -3.97
C THR A 200 0.41 -21.00 -4.11
N LEU A 201 0.90 -19.90 -4.70
CA LEU A 201 0.08 -18.69 -4.93
C LEU A 201 -1.04 -18.89 -5.96
N MET A 202 -0.87 -19.85 -6.88
CA MET A 202 -1.88 -20.21 -7.88
C MET A 202 -2.89 -21.24 -7.35
N ASP A 203 -2.50 -22.07 -6.39
CA ASP A 203 -3.43 -22.97 -5.68
C ASP A 203 -4.34 -22.16 -4.74
N GLU A 204 -3.77 -21.15 -4.10
CA GLU A 204 -4.44 -20.28 -3.14
C GLU A 204 -4.85 -18.94 -3.77
N VAL A 205 -5.71 -19.03 -4.79
CA VAL A 205 -6.12 -17.90 -5.65
C VAL A 205 -6.76 -16.71 -4.92
N ASP A 206 -7.25 -16.94 -3.70
CA ASP A 206 -7.93 -15.96 -2.86
C ASP A 206 -7.08 -15.45 -1.69
N ALA A 207 -5.80 -15.80 -1.65
CA ALA A 207 -4.86 -15.21 -0.71
C ALA A 207 -4.72 -13.71 -0.94
N VAL A 208 -5.11 -12.92 0.07
CA VAL A 208 -5.02 -11.44 0.04
C VAL A 208 -3.77 -10.95 0.74
N ARG A 209 -3.22 -11.77 1.63
CA ARG A 209 -2.05 -11.47 2.45
C ARG A 209 -1.01 -12.57 2.30
N VAL A 210 0.24 -12.17 2.12
CA VAL A 210 1.40 -13.06 2.19
C VAL A 210 2.33 -12.58 3.30
N ALA A 211 2.63 -13.46 4.25
CA ALA A 211 3.70 -13.30 5.23
C ALA A 211 4.93 -14.06 4.73
N VAL A 212 6.10 -13.43 4.80
CA VAL A 212 7.37 -14.00 4.32
C VAL A 212 8.36 -14.05 5.47
N ASP A 213 8.66 -15.26 5.94
CA ASP A 213 9.60 -15.56 7.01
C ASP A 213 10.60 -16.62 6.52
N VAL A 214 11.36 -16.25 5.49
CA VAL A 214 12.40 -17.08 4.86
C VAL A 214 13.73 -16.31 4.82
N PRO A 215 14.88 -16.99 4.63
CA PRO A 215 16.18 -16.34 4.60
C PRO A 215 16.28 -15.22 3.54
N PRO A 216 17.13 -14.19 3.76
CA PRO A 216 17.18 -13.00 2.91
C PRO A 216 17.33 -13.26 1.41
N ARG A 217 18.07 -14.31 1.01
CA ARG A 217 18.26 -14.68 -0.40
C ARG A 217 16.95 -15.08 -1.10
N LEU A 218 16.05 -15.77 -0.40
CA LEU A 218 14.78 -16.24 -0.94
C LEU A 218 13.66 -15.21 -0.74
N ARG A 219 13.74 -14.43 0.34
CA ARG A 219 12.72 -13.43 0.72
C ARG A 219 12.34 -12.50 -0.43
N ASP A 220 13.34 -11.89 -1.07
CA ASP A 220 13.11 -10.92 -2.13
C ASP A 220 12.42 -11.58 -3.35
N THR A 221 12.75 -12.85 -3.61
CA THR A 221 12.09 -13.65 -4.65
C THR A 221 10.62 -13.90 -4.32
N VAL A 222 10.31 -14.30 -3.09
CA VAL A 222 8.92 -14.53 -2.65
C VAL A 222 8.10 -13.25 -2.72
N VAL A 223 8.63 -12.14 -2.19
CA VAL A 223 7.96 -10.83 -2.21
C VAL A 223 7.65 -10.40 -3.64
N GLN A 224 8.64 -10.45 -4.54
CA GLN A 224 8.45 -10.02 -5.92
C GLN A 224 7.46 -10.91 -6.68
N ILE A 225 7.48 -12.24 -6.47
CA ILE A 225 6.50 -13.14 -7.09
C ILE A 225 5.09 -12.82 -6.57
N ALA A 226 4.91 -12.68 -5.26
CA ALA A 226 3.61 -12.37 -4.64
C ALA A 226 3.01 -11.08 -5.21
N LEU A 227 3.80 -10.00 -5.29
CA LEU A 227 3.37 -8.72 -5.87
C LEU A 227 3.08 -8.85 -7.37
N SER A 228 3.91 -9.58 -8.12
CA SER A 228 3.72 -9.80 -9.56
C SER A 228 2.44 -10.56 -9.89
N VAL A 229 2.00 -11.47 -9.03
CA VAL A 229 0.73 -12.22 -9.20
C VAL A 229 -0.47 -11.52 -8.54
N GLY A 230 -0.33 -10.25 -8.14
CA GLY A 230 -1.43 -9.45 -7.65
C GLY A 230 -1.88 -9.78 -6.23
N VAL A 231 -1.00 -10.28 -5.35
CA VAL A 231 -1.27 -10.28 -3.91
C VAL A 231 -1.22 -8.82 -3.42
N PRO A 232 -2.31 -8.27 -2.85
CA PRO A 232 -2.35 -6.86 -2.50
C PRO A 232 -1.54 -6.52 -1.24
N VAL A 233 -1.33 -7.47 -0.33
CA VAL A 233 -0.63 -7.25 0.94
C VAL A 233 0.49 -8.26 1.12
N VAL A 234 1.73 -7.78 1.24
CA VAL A 234 2.90 -8.64 1.50
C VAL A 234 3.66 -8.07 2.68
N LEU A 235 3.91 -8.89 3.70
CA LEU A 235 4.64 -8.53 4.91
C LEU A 235 5.90 -9.37 5.01
N TRP A 236 7.04 -8.73 5.23
CA TRP A 236 8.31 -9.39 5.50
C TRP A 236 9.14 -8.59 6.51
N ASP A 237 10.27 -9.14 6.92
CA ASP A 237 11.23 -8.48 7.79
C ASP A 237 12.56 -8.31 7.04
N ARG A 238 13.11 -7.09 7.08
CA ARG A 238 14.43 -6.77 6.51
C ARG A 238 15.58 -7.29 7.38
N GLY A 239 15.32 -7.63 8.63
CA GLY A 239 16.28 -8.23 9.55
C GLY A 239 16.88 -9.53 9.01
N ALA A 240 18.04 -9.89 9.55
CA ALA A 240 18.82 -11.06 9.12
C ALA A 240 18.53 -12.34 9.92
N GLY A 241 17.53 -12.32 10.81
CA GLY A 241 17.17 -13.49 11.63
C GLY A 241 16.36 -14.54 10.86
N ASP A 242 16.45 -15.79 11.29
CA ASP A 242 15.76 -16.93 10.65
C ASP A 242 14.25 -17.00 10.98
N ALA A 243 13.83 -16.36 12.07
CA ALA A 243 12.43 -16.23 12.46
C ALA A 243 12.13 -14.79 12.82
N SER A 244 11.22 -14.16 12.09
CA SER A 244 10.87 -12.77 12.28
C SER A 244 9.86 -12.60 13.41
N HIS A 245 10.33 -11.98 14.50
CA HIS A 245 9.46 -11.50 15.56
C HIS A 245 8.37 -10.54 15.04
N ALA A 246 8.70 -9.70 14.05
CA ALA A 246 7.74 -8.75 13.50
C ALA A 246 6.65 -9.43 12.68
N VAL A 247 7.00 -10.38 11.80
CA VAL A 247 6.03 -11.17 11.03
C VAL A 247 5.13 -11.96 11.97
N ALA A 248 5.71 -12.63 12.97
CA ALA A 248 4.95 -13.35 14.00
C ALA A 248 3.98 -12.44 14.76
N HIS A 249 4.42 -11.25 15.18
CA HIS A 249 3.58 -10.28 15.90
C HIS A 249 2.41 -9.77 15.06
N MET A 250 2.57 -9.68 13.74
CA MET A 250 1.54 -9.19 12.85
C MET A 250 0.50 -10.27 12.49
N THR A 251 0.70 -11.54 12.83
CA THR A 251 -0.27 -12.61 12.49
C THR A 251 -1.64 -12.39 13.15
N SER A 252 -1.68 -11.76 14.32
CA SER A 252 -2.91 -11.42 15.03
C SER A 252 -3.56 -10.11 14.59
N VAL A 253 -2.89 -9.33 13.73
CA VAL A 253 -3.40 -8.03 13.24
C VAL A 253 -4.24 -8.28 11.99
N THR A 254 -5.45 -7.71 11.94
CA THR A 254 -6.31 -7.82 10.76
C THR A 254 -5.66 -7.15 9.56
N THR A 255 -5.95 -7.61 8.35
CA THR A 255 -5.27 -7.11 7.14
C THR A 255 -5.42 -5.59 7.00
N ARG A 256 -6.58 -5.01 7.29
CA ARG A 256 -6.82 -3.55 7.23
C ARG A 256 -6.05 -2.75 8.27
N GLU A 257 -5.75 -3.34 9.42
CA GLU A 257 -5.04 -2.67 10.50
C GLU A 257 -3.51 -2.76 10.35
N LEU A 258 -3.00 -3.55 9.39
CA LEU A 258 -1.56 -3.77 9.21
C LEU A 258 -0.73 -2.48 9.05
N PRO A 259 -1.13 -1.45 8.28
CA PRO A 259 -0.35 -0.22 8.19
C PRO A 259 -0.12 0.44 9.56
N GLU A 260 -1.16 0.50 10.39
CA GLU A 260 -1.08 1.03 11.75
C GLU A 260 -0.37 0.06 12.70
N GLY A 261 -0.60 -1.24 12.57
CA GLY A 261 0.06 -2.28 13.36
C GLY A 261 1.57 -2.29 13.17
N VAL A 262 2.04 -2.15 11.92
CA VAL A 262 3.46 -2.04 11.57
C VAL A 262 4.05 -0.74 12.11
N ARG A 263 3.34 0.39 11.99
CA ARG A 263 3.76 1.66 12.60
C ARG A 263 3.91 1.56 14.11
N SER A 264 2.92 0.96 14.78
CA SER A 264 2.95 0.71 16.22
C SER A 264 4.13 -0.18 16.63
N TYR A 265 4.41 -1.24 15.85
CA TYR A 265 5.58 -2.09 16.05
C TYR A 265 6.90 -1.30 15.92
N ARG A 266 7.04 -0.45 14.90
CA ARG A 266 8.22 0.41 14.70
C ARG A 266 8.39 1.40 15.86
N ALA A 267 7.31 2.03 16.34
CA ALA A 267 7.36 2.88 17.53
C ALA A 267 7.80 2.12 18.80
N LYS A 268 7.40 0.84 18.94
CA LYS A 268 7.90 -0.03 20.01
C LYS A 268 9.39 -0.34 19.86
N THR A 269 9.85 -0.55 18.63
CA THR A 269 11.27 -0.77 18.31
C THR A 269 12.14 0.41 18.76
N VAL A 270 11.68 1.65 18.59
CA VAL A 270 12.42 2.87 19.00
C VAL A 270 12.73 2.89 20.49
N HIS A 271 11.78 2.51 21.36
CA HIS A 271 11.96 2.60 22.82
C HIS A 271 12.24 1.25 23.52
N ARG A 272 12.00 0.11 22.85
CA ARG A 272 12.26 -1.26 23.32
C ARG A 272 12.86 -2.15 22.21
N PRO A 273 14.04 -1.81 21.68
CA PRO A 273 14.62 -2.52 20.53
C PRO A 273 14.96 -3.98 20.81
N ARG A 274 15.17 -4.37 22.08
CA ARG A 274 15.41 -5.77 22.47
C ARG A 274 14.14 -6.62 22.44
N ASP A 275 13.01 -6.04 22.81
CA ASP A 275 11.71 -6.74 22.84
C ASP A 275 11.06 -6.76 21.45
N PHE A 276 11.43 -5.81 20.59
CA PHE A 276 10.93 -5.66 19.22
C PHE A 276 12.10 -5.55 18.22
N PRO A 277 12.86 -6.64 17.99
CA PRO A 277 14.12 -6.57 17.22
C PRO A 277 13.93 -6.52 15.69
N GLY A 278 12.73 -6.87 15.20
CA GLY A 278 12.43 -6.94 13.76
C GLY A 278 12.32 -5.58 13.05
N ARG A 279 12.40 -5.61 11.72
CA ARG A 279 12.32 -4.47 10.80
C ARG A 279 11.25 -4.74 9.74
N PRO A 280 9.96 -4.72 10.13
CA PRO A 280 8.87 -5.09 9.24
C PRO A 280 8.78 -4.13 8.05
N VAL A 281 8.50 -4.69 6.88
CA VAL A 281 8.11 -3.95 5.68
C VAL A 281 6.79 -4.49 5.19
N LEU A 282 5.89 -3.57 4.87
CA LEU A 282 4.55 -3.86 4.40
C LEU A 282 4.41 -3.32 2.98
N ALA A 283 4.34 -4.22 2.01
CA ALA A 283 3.84 -3.86 0.70
C ALA A 283 2.32 -3.80 0.71
N TRP A 284 1.77 -2.72 0.17
CA TRP A 284 0.34 -2.45 0.16
C TRP A 284 -0.07 -1.86 -1.19
N ALA A 285 -0.74 -2.66 -2.01
CA ALA A 285 -1.21 -2.26 -3.34
C ALA A 285 -2.74 -2.16 -3.33
N ASP A 286 -3.23 -0.97 -3.00
CA ASP A 286 -4.66 -0.64 -3.01
C ASP A 286 -5.20 -0.58 -4.45
N ALA A 287 -6.21 -1.39 -4.76
CA ALA A 287 -6.77 -1.47 -6.11
C ALA A 287 -7.78 -0.40 -6.46
N ASP A 288 -8.34 0.27 -5.46
CA ASP A 288 -9.32 1.32 -5.62
C ASP A 288 -8.66 2.71 -5.66
N ARG A 289 -7.41 2.81 -5.21
CA ARG A 289 -6.65 4.05 -5.16
C ARG A 289 -5.50 4.06 -6.17
N GLY A 290 -5.69 4.79 -7.28
CA GLY A 290 -4.69 4.90 -8.34
C GLY A 290 -3.34 5.49 -7.88
N THR A 291 -2.27 5.06 -8.54
CA THR A 291 -0.93 5.65 -8.40
C THR A 291 -0.69 6.67 -9.54
N PRO A 292 0.11 7.73 -9.32
CA PRO A 292 0.53 8.62 -10.41
C PRO A 292 1.24 7.83 -11.51
N ARG A 293 1.22 8.34 -12.75
CA ARG A 293 1.98 7.74 -13.85
C ARG A 293 3.47 7.90 -13.57
N LEU A 294 4.11 6.84 -13.09
CA LEU A 294 5.53 6.85 -12.79
C LEU A 294 6.34 6.55 -14.05
N HIS A 295 7.27 7.45 -14.38
CA HIS A 295 8.43 7.15 -15.21
C HIS A 295 9.51 6.57 -14.29
N LEU A 296 9.39 5.27 -13.98
CA LEU A 296 10.47 4.54 -13.33
C LEU A 296 11.44 4.12 -14.43
N SER A 297 12.71 4.49 -14.31
CA SER A 297 13.75 4.13 -15.26
C SER A 297 13.92 2.61 -15.29
N GLU A 298 13.96 2.02 -16.48
CA GLU A 298 14.35 0.61 -16.59
C GLU A 298 15.79 0.46 -16.09
N PRO A 299 16.12 -0.62 -15.34
CA PRO A 299 17.50 -0.89 -14.98
C PRO A 299 18.31 -1.07 -16.26
N GLN A 300 19.38 -0.30 -16.42
CA GLN A 300 20.35 -0.56 -17.47
C GLN A 300 20.93 -1.95 -17.24
N GLU A 301 20.59 -2.89 -18.11
CA GLU A 301 21.29 -4.17 -18.18
C GLU A 301 22.75 -3.84 -18.51
N THR A 302 23.62 -3.96 -17.50
CA THR A 302 25.06 -3.98 -17.70
C THR A 302 25.39 -5.20 -18.54
N SER A 303 25.74 -4.94 -19.81
CA SER A 303 26.38 -5.89 -20.72
C SER A 303 27.80 -6.24 -20.27
#